data_AF-A0A662CMU5-F1
#
_entry.id   AF-A0A662CMU5-F1
#
_cell.length_a   1.000
_cell.length_b   1.000
_cell.length_c   1.000
_cell.angle_alpha   90.00
_cell.angle_beta   90.00
_cell.angle_gamma   90.00
#
_symmetry.space_group_name_H-M   'P 1'
#
loop_
_entity.id
_entity.type
_entity.pdbx_description
1 polymer ?
#
loop_
_entity_poly.entity_id
_entity_poly.type
_entity_poly.pdbx_seq_one_letter_code
_entity_poly.pdbx_strand_id
1 'polypeptide(L)'
;MFLKRVKGGSKNNPIYYFQIAESYRSETGPKHKTICTVGRVDDVIRNGTLKRFMESISRHLDDVVLLDLEKENIKSAKLLGGVLAIEKTFKDLGLDRKLSKIAAEKRIKFDLVKAVKLMLINRILAPSSKLSITRWRECLYNAEDYKEIQVQHLYRALDVLSEKEKDLKRHTYKGI
;
A
#
# COMPACT_ATOMS: atom_id res chain seq x y z
N MET A 1 -21.39 -18.37 17.57
CA MET A 1 -22.45 -18.06 16.58
C MET A 1 -21.83 -17.75 15.23
N PHE A 2 -22.54 -17.94 14.12
CA PHE A 2 -22.05 -17.67 12.76
C PHE A 2 -23.21 -17.35 11.81
N LEU A 3 -22.90 -16.67 10.71
CA LEU A 3 -23.84 -16.42 9.62
C LEU A 3 -23.85 -17.60 8.66
N LYS A 4 -25.02 -18.17 8.35
CA LYS A 4 -25.19 -19.24 7.36
C LYS A 4 -26.18 -18.83 6.29
N ARG A 5 -25.95 -19.31 5.06
CA ARG A 5 -26.91 -19.21 3.95
C ARG A 5 -27.76 -20.48 3.92
N VAL A 6 -29.08 -20.32 3.88
CA VAL A 6 -30.03 -21.44 3.77
C VAL A 6 -30.92 -21.29 2.54
N LYS A 7 -31.32 -22.42 1.96
CA LYS A 7 -32.23 -22.50 0.81
C LYS A 7 -33.66 -22.70 1.30
N GLY A 8 -34.59 -21.93 0.76
CA GLY A 8 -36.04 -22.08 0.85
C GLY A 8 -36.68 -21.99 -0.52
N GLY A 9 -38.01 -21.83 -0.56
CA GLY A 9 -38.78 -21.75 -1.81
C GLY A 9 -39.03 -23.12 -2.45
N SER A 10 -39.54 -23.12 -3.69
CA SER A 10 -39.83 -24.34 -4.42
C SER A 10 -38.58 -24.91 -5.09
N LYS A 11 -38.63 -26.18 -5.53
CA LYS A 11 -37.54 -26.81 -6.26
C LYS A 11 -37.16 -26.02 -7.53
N ASN A 12 -38.15 -25.44 -8.19
CA ASN A 12 -38.01 -24.71 -9.46
C ASN A 12 -37.71 -23.21 -9.28
N ASN A 13 -38.00 -22.63 -8.10
CA ASN A 13 -37.67 -21.24 -7.80
C ASN A 13 -37.09 -21.12 -6.38
N PRO A 14 -35.79 -21.41 -6.20
CA PRO A 14 -35.17 -21.41 -4.89
C PRO A 14 -34.87 -20.00 -4.40
N ILE A 15 -35.20 -19.75 -3.13
CA ILE A 15 -34.94 -18.46 -2.46
C ILE A 15 -33.91 -18.68 -1.36
N TYR A 16 -32.94 -17.78 -1.24
CA TYR A 16 -31.90 -17.90 -0.22
C TYR A 16 -32.05 -16.86 0.88
N TYR A 17 -31.76 -17.28 2.10
CA TYR A 17 -31.80 -16.43 3.29
C TYR A 17 -30.49 -16.51 4.06
N PHE A 18 -30.10 -15.40 4.69
CA PHE A 18 -29.08 -15.40 5.72
C PHE A 18 -29.69 -15.60 7.11
N GLN A 19 -29.08 -16.47 7.90
CA GLN A 19 -29.47 -16.75 9.29
C GLN A 19 -28.27 -16.66 10.21
N ILE A 20 -28.47 -16.13 11.41
CA ILE A 20 -27.50 -16.28 12.49
C ILE A 20 -27.82 -17.58 13.22
N ALA A 21 -26.82 -18.45 13.34
CA ALA A 21 -26.94 -19.73 14.00
C ALA A 21 -25.88 -19.90 15.08
N GLU A 22 -26.20 -20.73 16.06
CA GLU A 22 -25.29 -21.15 17.10
C GLU A 22 -25.04 -22.66 16.99
N SER A 23 -23.77 -23.04 17.04
CA SER A 23 -23.36 -24.44 17.13
C SER A 23 -23.49 -24.92 18.57
N TYR A 24 -24.10 -26.08 18.76
CA TYR A 24 -24.15 -26.77 20.04
C TYR A 24 -23.97 -28.28 19.83
N ARG A 25 -23.60 -29.01 20.89
CA ARG A 25 -23.46 -30.46 20.85
C ARG A 25 -24.68 -31.10 21.49
N SER A 26 -25.34 -31.98 20.75
CA SER A 26 -26.42 -32.83 21.25
C SER A 26 -25.92 -34.25 21.50
N GLU A 27 -26.73 -35.10 22.12
CA GLU A 27 -26.44 -36.53 22.31
C GLU A 27 -26.12 -37.25 21.00
N THR A 28 -26.74 -36.83 19.89
CA THR A 28 -26.53 -37.42 18.55
C THR A 28 -25.44 -36.71 17.74
N GLY A 29 -24.64 -35.82 18.36
CA GLY A 29 -23.57 -35.07 17.71
C GLY A 29 -23.83 -33.57 17.54
N PRO A 30 -23.00 -32.87 16.74
CA PRO A 30 -23.07 -31.42 16.55
C PRO A 30 -24.35 -31.00 15.83
N LYS A 31 -25.02 -29.95 16.32
CA LYS A 31 -26.22 -29.37 15.73
C LYS A 31 -26.11 -27.84 15.70
N HIS A 32 -27.00 -27.21 14.92
CA HIS A 32 -27.10 -25.76 14.82
C HIS A 32 -28.49 -25.30 15.21
N LYS A 33 -28.58 -24.35 16.15
CA LYS A 33 -29.81 -23.66 16.50
C LYS A 33 -29.85 -22.35 15.72
N THR A 34 -30.92 -22.11 14.96
CA THR A 34 -31.13 -20.81 14.32
C THR A 34 -31.59 -19.81 15.39
N ILE A 35 -30.88 -18.70 15.53
CA ILE A 35 -31.21 -17.61 16.46
C ILE A 35 -32.16 -16.63 15.78
N CYS A 36 -31.82 -16.19 14.58
CA CYS A 36 -32.68 -15.31 13.80
C CYS A 36 -32.43 -15.45 12.29
N THR A 37 -33.40 -14.99 11.51
CA THR A 37 -33.27 -14.82 10.06
C THR A 37 -32.99 -13.34 9.78
N VAL A 38 -31.85 -13.06 9.15
CA VAL A 38 -31.42 -11.68 8.80
C VAL A 38 -32.24 -11.14 7.63
N GLY A 39 -32.57 -12.00 6.67
CA GLY A 39 -33.40 -11.65 5.51
C GLY A 39 -33.00 -12.43 4.26
N ARG A 40 -33.71 -12.15 3.15
CA ARG A 40 -33.43 -12.74 1.85
C ARG A 40 -32.09 -12.22 1.33
N VAL A 41 -31.21 -13.11 0.87
CA VAL A 41 -29.83 -12.80 0.47
C VAL A 41 -29.78 -11.60 -0.47
N ASP A 42 -30.56 -11.64 -1.56
CA ASP A 42 -30.51 -10.57 -2.57
C ASP A 42 -31.03 -9.23 -2.03
N ASP A 43 -31.97 -9.24 -1.10
CA ASP A 43 -32.54 -8.01 -0.55
C ASP A 43 -31.60 -7.36 0.44
N VAL A 44 -31.02 -8.14 1.37
CA VAL A 44 -30.11 -7.60 2.40
C VAL A 44 -28.77 -7.16 1.83
N ILE A 45 -28.35 -7.74 0.70
CA ILE A 45 -27.19 -7.25 -0.08
C ILE A 45 -27.57 -5.95 -0.79
N ARG A 46 -28.65 -5.97 -1.59
CA ARG A 46 -29.05 -4.83 -2.44
C ARG A 46 -29.37 -3.57 -1.62
N ASN A 47 -30.02 -3.71 -0.47
CA ASN A 47 -30.40 -2.56 0.38
C ASN A 47 -29.30 -2.16 1.39
N GLY A 48 -28.12 -2.79 1.31
CA GLY A 48 -26.97 -2.50 2.17
C GLY A 48 -27.12 -2.95 3.64
N THR A 49 -28.15 -3.72 3.99
CA THR A 49 -28.35 -4.19 5.38
C THR A 49 -27.18 -5.05 5.84
N LEU A 50 -26.68 -5.96 4.99
CA LEU A 50 -25.54 -6.80 5.33
C LEU A 50 -24.27 -5.98 5.60
N LYS A 51 -24.06 -4.91 4.82
CA LYS A 51 -22.94 -3.98 4.99
C LYS A 51 -23.02 -3.24 6.33
N ARG A 52 -24.18 -2.64 6.64
CA ARG A 52 -24.41 -1.97 7.94
C ARG A 52 -24.25 -2.93 9.13
N PHE A 53 -24.65 -4.20 8.95
CA PHE A 53 -24.47 -5.23 9.97
C PHE A 53 -22.98 -5.52 10.21
N MET A 54 -22.19 -5.70 9.15
CA MET A 54 -20.73 -5.84 9.24
C MET A 54 -20.07 -4.63 9.89
N GLU A 55 -20.39 -3.41 9.44
CA GLU A 55 -19.91 -2.16 10.03
C GLU A 55 -20.25 -2.05 11.52
N SER A 56 -21.44 -2.52 11.93
CA SER A 56 -21.83 -2.52 13.34
C SER A 56 -21.02 -3.51 14.18
N ILE A 57 -20.71 -4.69 13.65
CA ILE A 57 -19.89 -5.69 14.36
C ILE A 57 -18.44 -5.23 14.45
N SER A 58 -17.86 -4.78 13.33
CA SER A 58 -16.44 -4.36 13.26
C SER A 58 -16.12 -3.23 14.23
N ARG A 59 -17.07 -2.32 14.53
CA ARG A 59 -16.88 -1.24 15.51
C ARG A 59 -16.65 -1.72 16.96
N HIS A 60 -16.90 -2.99 17.25
CA HIS A 60 -16.69 -3.60 18.56
C HIS A 60 -15.47 -4.53 18.60
N LEU A 61 -14.66 -4.56 17.54
CA LEU A 61 -13.49 -5.41 17.42
C LEU A 61 -12.26 -4.52 17.21
N ASP A 62 -11.28 -4.59 18.12
CA ASP A 62 -10.08 -3.75 18.06
C ASP A 62 -9.06 -4.23 17.01
N ASP A 63 -9.20 -5.48 16.54
CA ASP A 63 -8.28 -6.17 15.63
C ASP A 63 -8.84 -6.35 14.22
N VAL A 64 -10.00 -5.77 13.91
CA VAL A 64 -10.65 -5.88 12.59
C VAL A 64 -10.77 -4.53 11.92
N VAL A 65 -10.26 -4.42 10.70
CA VAL A 65 -10.44 -3.27 9.82
C VAL A 65 -11.36 -3.64 8.67
N LEU A 66 -12.46 -2.90 8.51
CA LEU A 66 -13.37 -3.04 7.37
C LEU A 66 -13.01 -2.00 6.31
N LEU A 67 -12.56 -2.46 5.13
CA LEU A 67 -12.20 -1.59 4.01
C LEU A 67 -13.30 -1.61 2.95
N ASP A 68 -13.84 -0.44 2.65
CA ASP A 68 -14.78 -0.23 1.55
C ASP A 68 -14.01 0.16 0.29
N LEU A 69 -13.66 -0.81 -0.56
CA LEU A 69 -12.81 -0.61 -1.73
C LEU A 69 -13.37 0.38 -2.77
N GLU A 70 -14.67 0.69 -2.72
CA GLU A 70 -15.29 1.69 -3.59
C GLU A 70 -15.13 3.11 -3.05
N LYS A 71 -15.19 3.29 -1.73
CA LYS A 71 -15.00 4.58 -1.06
C LYS A 71 -13.52 4.89 -0.82
N GLU A 72 -12.77 3.89 -0.38
CA GLU A 72 -11.33 3.95 -0.20
C GLU A 72 -10.71 3.95 -1.60
N ASN A 73 -10.40 5.14 -2.11
CA ASN A 73 -9.77 5.29 -3.41
C ASN A 73 -8.32 4.79 -3.35
N ILE A 74 -8.15 3.47 -3.39
CA ILE A 74 -6.84 2.80 -3.40
C ILE A 74 -6.00 3.28 -4.59
N LYS A 75 -6.62 3.73 -5.69
CA LYS A 75 -5.91 4.31 -6.83
C LYS A 75 -5.20 5.62 -6.49
N SER A 76 -5.62 6.32 -5.42
CA SER A 76 -4.96 7.52 -4.89
C SER A 76 -3.94 7.21 -3.79
N ALA A 77 -3.83 5.94 -3.36
CA ALA A 77 -2.89 5.55 -2.33
C ALA A 77 -1.45 5.84 -2.78
N LYS A 78 -0.71 6.53 -1.91
CA LYS A 78 0.69 6.89 -2.16
C LYS A 78 1.61 5.76 -1.68
N LEU A 79 2.74 5.60 -2.37
CA LEU A 79 3.82 4.72 -1.95
C LEU A 79 4.48 5.30 -0.70
N LEU A 80 4.32 4.61 0.44
CA LEU A 80 4.90 4.99 1.74
C LEU A 80 5.98 4.00 2.18
N GLY A 81 5.61 2.73 2.43
CA GLY A 81 6.49 1.75 3.06
C GLY A 81 7.80 1.51 2.31
N GLY A 82 7.72 1.27 1.00
CA GLY A 82 8.90 1.10 0.16
C GLY A 82 9.80 2.34 0.12
N VAL A 83 9.20 3.54 0.16
CA VAL A 83 9.95 4.80 0.18
C VAL A 83 10.72 4.94 1.49
N LEU A 84 10.06 4.76 2.63
CA LEU A 84 10.69 4.85 3.96
C LEU A 84 11.85 3.86 4.11
N ALA A 85 11.69 2.62 3.66
CA ALA A 85 12.73 1.60 3.71
C ALA A 85 13.97 2.01 2.89
N ILE A 86 13.77 2.53 1.68
CA ILE A 86 14.86 2.98 0.81
C ILE A 86 15.52 4.22 1.40
N GLU A 87 14.76 5.19 1.91
CA GLU A 87 15.31 6.40 2.53
C GLU A 87 16.14 6.10 3.78
N LYS A 88 15.67 5.18 4.62
CA LYS A 88 16.41 4.71 5.79
C LYS A 88 17.71 4.02 5.37
N THR A 89 17.66 3.10 4.41
CA THR A 89 18.85 2.41 3.88
C THR A 89 19.85 3.42 3.28
N PHE A 90 19.36 4.40 2.53
CA PHE A 90 20.20 5.45 1.92
C PHE A 90 20.95 6.26 2.98
N LYS A 91 20.28 6.57 4.09
CA LYS A 91 20.88 7.28 5.25
C LYS A 91 21.85 6.39 6.02
N ASP A 92 21.52 5.11 6.22
CA ASP A 92 22.36 4.17 6.96
C ASP A 92 23.67 3.87 6.22
N LEU A 93 23.63 3.86 4.88
CA LEU A 93 24.82 3.81 4.03
C LEU A 93 25.61 5.14 3.97
N GLY A 94 25.15 6.20 4.64
CA GLY A 94 25.79 7.52 4.64
C GLY A 94 25.80 8.24 3.28
N LEU A 95 24.98 7.78 2.33
CA LEU A 95 24.97 8.30 0.96
C LEU A 95 24.49 9.75 0.89
N ASP A 96 23.60 10.15 1.79
CA ASP A 96 23.15 11.54 1.96
C ASP A 96 24.35 12.48 2.19
N ARG A 97 25.17 12.19 3.19
CA ARG A 97 26.35 12.98 3.54
C ARG A 97 27.40 12.94 2.45
N LYS A 98 27.66 11.75 1.88
CA LYS A 98 28.66 11.58 0.82
C LYS A 98 28.31 12.35 -0.44
N LEU A 99 27.06 12.28 -0.88
CA LEU A 99 26.58 13.01 -2.06
C LEU A 99 26.50 14.52 -1.81
N SER A 100 26.12 14.97 -0.61
CA SER A 100 26.19 16.40 -0.24
C SER A 100 27.62 16.94 -0.35
N LYS A 101 28.61 16.17 0.13
CA LYS A 101 30.04 16.54 0.01
C LYS A 101 30.46 16.65 -1.46
N ILE A 102 30.12 15.66 -2.28
CA ILE A 102 30.40 15.68 -3.73
C ILE A 102 29.75 16.89 -4.40
N ALA A 103 28.50 17.21 -4.04
CA ALA A 103 27.77 18.35 -4.59
C ALA A 103 28.45 19.68 -4.27
N ALA A 104 28.95 19.85 -3.03
CA ALA A 104 29.70 21.03 -2.62
C ALA A 104 31.04 21.15 -3.36
N GLU A 105 31.84 20.07 -3.42
CA GLU A 105 33.14 20.03 -4.11
C GLU A 105 33.01 20.39 -5.59
N LYS A 106 31.96 19.87 -6.26
CA LYS A 106 31.70 20.12 -7.68
C LYS A 106 30.85 21.35 -7.96
N ARG A 107 30.45 22.10 -6.93
CA ARG A 107 29.60 23.30 -7.04
C ARG A 107 28.30 23.04 -7.81
N ILE A 108 27.70 21.88 -7.59
CA ILE A 108 26.46 21.46 -8.27
C ILE A 108 25.32 22.43 -7.88
N LYS A 109 24.54 22.85 -8.87
CA LYS A 109 23.50 23.89 -8.75
C LYS A 109 22.07 23.34 -8.59
N PHE A 110 21.93 22.04 -8.35
CA PHE A 110 20.68 21.36 -8.08
C PHE A 110 20.86 20.39 -6.91
N ASP A 111 19.76 19.94 -6.31
CA ASP A 111 19.83 18.97 -5.22
C ASP A 111 20.23 17.58 -5.74
N LEU A 112 21.53 17.29 -5.72
CA LEU A 112 22.08 16.00 -6.14
C LEU A 112 21.53 14.85 -5.28
N VAL A 113 21.39 15.07 -3.98
CA VAL A 113 20.95 14.04 -3.04
C VAL A 113 19.54 13.60 -3.39
N LYS A 114 18.61 14.55 -3.56
CA LYS A 114 17.23 14.26 -3.95
C LYS A 114 17.14 13.66 -5.35
N ALA A 115 17.92 14.15 -6.31
CA ALA A 115 17.92 13.57 -7.66
C ALA A 115 18.34 12.10 -7.66
N VAL A 116 19.42 11.75 -6.97
CA VAL A 116 19.90 10.37 -6.84
C VAL A 116 18.91 9.51 -6.06
N LYS A 117 18.40 10.01 -4.94
CA LYS A 117 17.42 9.31 -4.11
C LYS A 117 16.13 9.00 -4.89
N LEU A 118 15.59 9.98 -5.62
CA LEU A 118 14.40 9.77 -6.47
C LEU A 118 14.65 8.70 -7.54
N MET A 119 15.82 8.72 -8.18
CA MET A 119 16.19 7.69 -9.16
C MET A 119 16.31 6.31 -8.52
N LEU A 120 16.83 6.20 -7.30
CA LEU A 120 16.95 4.95 -6.58
C LEU A 120 15.58 4.41 -6.18
N ILE A 121 14.72 5.26 -5.61
CA ILE A 121 13.33 4.94 -5.26
C ILE A 121 12.58 4.42 -6.49
N ASN A 122 12.66 5.13 -7.63
CA ASN A 122 12.03 4.65 -8.86
C ASN A 122 12.63 3.35 -9.37
N ARG A 123 13.96 3.20 -9.33
CA ARG A 123 14.64 1.99 -9.82
C ARG A 123 14.23 0.74 -9.06
N ILE A 124 13.92 0.85 -7.77
CA ILE A 124 13.53 -0.29 -6.94
C ILE A 124 12.01 -0.54 -7.03
N LEU A 125 11.19 0.51 -6.97
CA LEU A 125 9.74 0.35 -6.85
C LEU A 125 8.98 0.29 -8.18
N ALA A 126 9.43 1.01 -9.21
CA ALA A 126 8.75 1.07 -10.51
C ALA A 126 9.72 1.51 -11.63
N PRO A 127 10.67 0.65 -12.03
CA PRO A 127 11.74 1.02 -12.94
C PRO A 127 11.22 1.64 -14.23
N SER A 128 11.64 2.88 -14.53
CA SER A 128 11.17 3.62 -15.69
C SER A 128 12.21 4.59 -16.24
N SER A 129 11.89 5.27 -17.35
CA SER A 129 12.76 6.28 -17.95
C SER A 129 12.88 7.53 -17.07
N LYS A 130 13.92 8.34 -17.25
CA LYS A 130 14.13 9.58 -16.48
C LYS A 130 13.01 10.60 -16.70
N LEU A 131 12.45 10.61 -17.90
CA LEU A 131 11.27 11.41 -18.20
C LEU A 131 10.03 10.86 -17.48
N SER A 132 9.87 9.54 -17.41
CA SER A 132 8.74 8.92 -16.71
C SER A 132 8.79 9.20 -15.20
N ILE A 133 9.99 9.27 -14.60
CA ILE A 133 10.19 9.58 -13.17
C ILE A 133 9.54 10.91 -12.77
N THR A 134 9.60 11.95 -13.63
CA THR A 134 9.07 13.28 -13.28
C THR A 134 7.55 13.29 -13.12
N ARG A 135 6.85 12.37 -13.79
CA ARG A 135 5.40 12.16 -13.63
C ARG A 135 5.12 11.16 -12.52
N TRP A 136 5.92 10.10 -12.43
CA TRP A 136 5.72 9.02 -11.47
C TRP A 136 5.96 9.43 -10.02
N ARG A 137 6.79 10.44 -9.75
CA ARG A 137 7.04 10.94 -8.38
C ARG A 137 5.77 11.34 -7.63
N GLU A 138 4.71 11.70 -8.36
CA GLU A 138 3.40 12.02 -7.77
C GLU A 138 2.78 10.81 -7.06
N CYS A 139 3.21 9.58 -7.35
CA CYS A 139 2.79 8.39 -6.62
C CYS A 139 3.44 8.26 -5.23
N LEU A 140 4.47 9.06 -4.90
CA LEU A 140 5.16 9.00 -3.61
C LEU A 140 4.39 9.75 -2.53
N TYR A 141 4.46 9.28 -1.27
CA TYR A 141 3.81 9.98 -0.16
C TYR A 141 4.41 11.38 0.09
N ASN A 142 5.70 11.54 -0.23
CA ASN A 142 6.46 12.78 -0.10
C ASN A 142 6.77 13.41 -1.46
N ALA A 143 5.83 13.38 -2.42
CA ALA A 143 6.02 13.93 -3.76
C ALA A 143 6.53 15.40 -3.75
N GLU A 144 6.05 16.21 -2.81
CA GLU A 144 6.44 17.61 -2.63
C GLU A 144 7.96 17.80 -2.42
N ASP A 145 8.63 16.84 -1.77
CA ASP A 145 10.08 16.92 -1.54
C ASP A 145 10.86 16.94 -2.85
N TYR A 146 10.30 16.35 -3.90
CA TYR A 146 10.93 16.14 -5.20
C TYR A 146 10.41 17.08 -6.29
N LYS A 147 9.52 18.04 -5.99
CA LYS A 147 8.84 18.86 -7.01
C LYS A 147 9.78 19.69 -7.89
N GLU A 148 10.88 20.16 -7.32
CA GLU A 148 11.90 20.97 -8.00
C GLU A 148 12.87 20.11 -8.84
N ILE A 149 12.81 18.79 -8.72
CA ILE A 149 13.66 17.89 -9.50
C ILE A 149 13.14 17.81 -10.93
N GLN A 150 13.91 18.32 -11.88
CA GLN A 150 13.60 18.28 -13.29
C GLN A 150 14.41 17.17 -13.99
N VAL A 151 13.99 16.77 -15.18
CA VAL A 151 14.60 15.63 -15.91
C VAL A 151 16.10 15.82 -16.14
N GLN A 152 16.56 17.04 -16.40
CA GLN A 152 17.98 17.35 -16.59
C GLN A 152 18.80 17.21 -15.29
N HIS A 153 18.19 17.38 -14.11
CA HIS A 153 18.87 17.10 -12.83
C HIS A 153 19.17 15.61 -12.70
N LEU A 154 18.26 14.75 -13.17
CA LEU A 154 18.45 13.29 -13.15
C LEU A 154 19.60 12.87 -14.06
N TYR A 155 19.66 13.41 -15.28
CA TYR A 155 20.77 13.12 -16.21
C TYR A 155 22.11 13.63 -15.68
N ARG A 156 22.18 14.89 -15.24
CA ARG A 156 23.40 15.46 -14.64
C ARG A 156 23.85 14.71 -13.39
N ALA A 157 22.90 14.17 -12.60
CA ALA A 157 23.23 13.33 -11.46
C ALA A 157 23.89 12.01 -11.91
N LEU A 158 23.47 11.41 -13.02
CA LEU A 158 24.12 10.21 -13.56
C LEU A 158 25.57 10.49 -13.99
N ASP A 159 25.84 11.65 -14.58
CA ASP A 159 27.21 12.04 -14.95
C ASP A 159 28.11 12.10 -13.70
N VAL A 160 27.60 12.69 -12.62
CA VAL A 160 28.31 12.78 -11.34
C VAL A 160 28.54 11.39 -10.73
N LEU A 161 27.52 10.52 -10.75
CA LEU A 161 27.62 9.15 -10.26
C LEU A 161 28.63 8.32 -11.05
N SER A 162 28.64 8.48 -12.38
CA SER A 162 29.59 7.82 -13.28
C SER A 162 31.03 8.25 -12.96
N GLU A 163 31.27 9.55 -12.81
CA GLU A 163 32.59 10.07 -12.48
C GLU A 163 33.07 9.64 -11.08
N LYS A 164 32.15 9.54 -10.10
CA LYS A 164 32.45 9.19 -8.70
C LYS A 164 32.23 7.72 -8.37
N GLU A 165 32.04 6.86 -9.36
CA GLU A 165 31.63 5.46 -9.18
C GLU A 165 32.54 4.70 -8.19
N LYS A 166 33.86 4.75 -8.40
CA LYS A 166 34.83 4.03 -7.57
C LYS A 166 34.80 4.50 -6.10
N ASP A 167 34.69 5.81 -5.89
CA ASP A 167 34.65 6.42 -4.56
C ASP A 167 33.34 6.09 -3.83
N LEU A 168 32.21 6.14 -4.54
CA LEU A 168 30.90 5.77 -4.00
C LEU A 168 30.84 4.27 -3.64
N LYS A 169 31.32 3.38 -4.52
CA LYS A 169 31.42 1.94 -4.23
C LYS A 169 32.27 1.68 -2.99
N ARG A 170 33.44 2.32 -2.89
CA ARG A 170 34.31 2.19 -1.72
C ARG A 170 33.65 2.69 -0.45
N HIS A 171 32.84 3.74 -0.52
CA HIS A 171 32.09 4.26 0.62
C HIS A 171 31.03 3.28 1.08
N THR A 172 30.20 2.76 0.17
CA THR A 172 29.10 1.85 0.50
C THR A 172 29.59 0.51 1.03
N TYR A 173 30.65 -0.07 0.45
CA TYR A 173 31.16 -1.38 0.89
C TYR A 173 31.96 -1.35 2.20
N LYS A 174 32.31 -0.17 2.70
CA LYS A 174 32.92 -0.03 4.03
C LYS A 174 31.90 0.04 5.17
N GLY A 175 30.63 0.33 4.84
CA GLY A 175 29.53 0.43 5.80
C GLY A 175 28.72 -0.87 5.96
N ILE A 176 29.12 -1.93 5.26
CA ILE A 176 28.61 -3.31 5.35
C ILE A 176 29.74 -4.15 5.93
#